data_AF-A0A7X2SWS9-F1
#
_entry.id   AF-A0A7X2SWS9-F1
#
_cell.length_a   1.000
_cell.length_b   1.000
_cell.length_c   1.000
_cell.angle_alpha   90.00
_cell.angle_beta   90.00
_cell.angle_gamma   90.00
#
_symmetry.space_group_name_H-M   'P 1'
#
loop_
_entity.id
_entity.type
_entity.pdbx_description
1 polymer ?
#
loop_
_entity_poly.entity_id
_entity_poly.type
_entity_poly.pdbx_seq_one_letter_code
_entity_poly.pdbx_strand_id
1 'polypeptide(L)'
;MTLSVSAWLQHKIDEYQFAVRDITVDFYMAQAKLDRADCTIHQLRQFNDACQDMAEICQLNGDDQSYLHAMGKLHHRLVQEMGNSDRDRLFRLQAYQLARLSLTRLCHQLAMVGEWNQATALQSDFMRHAGWIF
;
A
#
# COMPACT_ATOMS: atom_id res chain seq x y z
N MET A 1 -15.00 -36.87 -2.55
CA MET A 1 -15.48 -36.57 -1.18
C MET A 1 -15.98 -35.15 -1.17
N THR A 2 -17.25 -34.92 -0.86
CA THR A 2 -17.80 -33.56 -0.67
C THR A 2 -17.36 -33.07 0.71
N LEU A 3 -16.36 -32.19 0.75
CA LEU A 3 -16.01 -31.44 1.97
C LEU A 3 -17.27 -30.73 2.47
N SER A 4 -17.53 -30.76 3.78
CA SER A 4 -18.58 -29.91 4.34
C SER A 4 -18.25 -28.44 4.06
N VAL A 5 -19.27 -27.60 3.95
CA VAL A 5 -19.08 -26.15 3.77
C VAL A 5 -18.16 -25.57 4.86
N SER A 6 -18.26 -26.09 6.10
CA SER A 6 -17.37 -25.71 7.19
C SER A 6 -15.90 -26.07 6.94
N ALA A 7 -15.62 -27.27 6.44
CA ALA A 7 -14.24 -27.69 6.14
C ALA A 7 -13.67 -26.91 4.94
N TRP A 8 -14.50 -26.61 3.94
CA TRP A 8 -14.12 -25.75 2.83
C TRP A 8 -13.81 -24.31 3.27
N LEU A 9 -14.64 -23.72 4.14
CA LEU A 9 -14.41 -22.38 4.70
C LEU A 9 -13.11 -22.33 5.51
N GLN A 10 -12.87 -23.30 6.39
CA GLN A 10 -11.64 -23.35 7.18
C GLN A 10 -10.41 -23.42 6.28
N HIS A 11 -10.45 -24.27 5.25
CA HIS A 11 -9.37 -24.36 4.29
C HIS A 11 -9.09 -23.04 3.56
N LYS A 12 -10.14 -22.30 3.19
CA LYS A 12 -9.99 -20.96 2.57
C LYS A 12 -9.39 -19.93 3.52
N ILE A 13 -9.77 -19.97 4.79
CA ILE A 13 -9.17 -19.12 5.83
C ILE A 13 -7.69 -19.44 6.00
N ASP A 14 -7.33 -20.73 6.02
CA ASP A 14 -5.94 -21.16 6.15
C ASP A 14 -5.11 -20.71 4.94
N GLU A 15 -5.62 -20.87 3.72
CA GLU A 15 -4.98 -20.37 2.48
C GLU A 15 -4.73 -18.85 2.55
N TYR A 16 -5.72 -18.07 3.00
CA TYR A 16 -5.56 -16.63 3.18
C TYR A 16 -4.48 -16.29 4.20
N GLN A 17 -4.47 -16.96 5.36
CA GLN A 17 -3.46 -16.73 6.39
C GLN A 17 -2.05 -17.03 5.90
N PHE A 18 -1.87 -18.10 5.12
CA PHE A 18 -0.59 -18.42 4.50
C PHE A 18 -0.17 -17.35 3.49
N ALA A 19 -1.08 -16.92 2.60
CA ALA A 19 -0.81 -15.87 1.62
C ALA A 19 -0.39 -14.55 2.28
N VAL A 20 -1.10 -14.13 3.34
CA VAL A 20 -0.78 -12.92 4.11
C VAL A 20 0.60 -13.05 4.77
N ARG A 21 0.93 -14.22 5.33
CA ARG A 21 2.24 -14.43 5.96
C ARG A 21 3.37 -14.30 4.95
N ASP A 22 3.23 -14.93 3.79
CA ASP A 22 4.27 -14.95 2.78
C ASP A 22 4.48 -13.54 2.19
N ILE A 23 3.41 -12.82 1.83
CA ILE A 23 3.53 -11.44 1.32
C ILE A 23 4.02 -10.45 2.39
N THR A 24 3.79 -10.73 3.67
CA THR A 24 4.33 -9.90 4.77
C THR A 24 5.86 -9.94 4.80
N VAL A 25 6.48 -11.06 4.45
CA VAL A 25 7.94 -11.16 4.33
C VAL A 25 8.43 -10.26 3.20
N ASP A 26 7.80 -10.35 2.02
CA ASP A 26 8.14 -9.53 0.86
C ASP A 26 8.00 -8.04 1.14
N PHE A 27 6.93 -7.64 1.83
CA PHE A 27 6.71 -6.28 2.31
C PHE A 27 7.90 -5.78 3.14
N TYR A 28 8.29 -6.51 4.19
CA TYR A 28 9.38 -6.06 5.06
C TYR A 28 10.74 -6.08 4.36
N MET A 29 10.97 -7.04 3.44
CA MET A 29 12.17 -7.07 2.63
C MET A 29 12.26 -5.87 1.67
N ALA A 30 11.14 -5.49 1.05
CA ALA A 30 11.09 -4.33 0.17
C ALA A 30 11.22 -3.01 0.97
N GLN A 31 10.59 -2.92 2.13
CA GLN A 31 10.73 -1.78 3.04
C GLN A 31 12.19 -1.59 3.47
N ALA A 32 12.85 -2.66 3.93
CA ALA A 32 14.25 -2.59 4.36
C ALA A 32 15.21 -2.17 3.23
N LYS A 33 14.87 -2.45 1.96
CA LYS A 33 15.63 -1.96 0.80
C LYS A 33 15.37 -0.47 0.55
N LEU A 34 14.12 -0.02 0.68
CA LEU A 34 13.72 1.38 0.51
C LEU A 34 14.37 2.29 1.56
N ASP A 35 14.52 1.80 2.79
CA ASP A 35 15.10 2.55 3.93
C ASP A 35 16.60 2.86 3.76
N ARG A 36 17.26 2.27 2.76
CA ARG A 36 18.67 2.56 2.50
C ARG A 36 18.85 3.91 1.82
N ALA A 37 19.93 4.60 2.19
CA ALA A 37 20.27 5.90 1.59
C ALA A 37 20.56 5.78 0.08
N ASP A 38 21.14 4.66 -0.36
CA ASP A 38 21.47 4.36 -1.76
C ASP A 38 20.34 3.64 -2.51
N CYS A 39 19.11 3.67 -1.98
CA CYS A 39 18.01 2.98 -2.63
C CYS A 39 17.70 3.55 -4.02
N THR A 40 17.30 2.66 -4.91
CA THR A 40 17.06 2.96 -6.32
C THR A 40 15.57 3.14 -6.60
N ILE A 41 15.25 3.84 -7.69
CA ILE A 41 13.87 3.94 -8.20
C ILE A 41 13.23 2.56 -8.40
N HIS A 42 14.04 1.56 -8.77
CA HIS A 42 13.56 0.18 -8.88
C HIS A 42 13.10 -0.39 -7.53
N GLN A 43 13.85 -0.15 -6.44
CA GLN A 43 13.46 -0.58 -5.10
C GLN A 43 12.22 0.16 -4.57
N LEU A 44 12.05 1.43 -4.93
CA LEU A 44 10.80 2.17 -4.68
C LEU A 44 9.59 1.50 -5.37
N ARG A 45 9.75 1.09 -6.63
CA ARG A 45 8.71 0.35 -7.36
C ARG A 45 8.44 -1.02 -6.74
N GLN A 46 9.47 -1.77 -6.38
CA GLN A 46 9.31 -3.06 -5.69
C GLN A 46 8.54 -2.92 -4.37
N PHE A 47 8.81 -1.87 -3.60
CA PHE A 47 8.05 -1.59 -2.37
C PHE A 47 6.58 -1.28 -2.67
N ASN A 48 6.32 -0.47 -3.70
CA ASN A 48 4.95 -0.23 -4.16
C ASN A 48 4.25 -1.53 -4.55
N ASP A 49 4.89 -2.36 -5.37
CA ASP A 49 4.30 -3.58 -5.89
C ASP A 49 3.98 -4.57 -4.76
N ALA A 50 4.91 -4.78 -3.81
CA ALA A 50 4.66 -5.62 -2.64
C ALA A 50 3.48 -5.13 -1.78
N CYS A 51 3.28 -3.81 -1.66
CA CYS A 51 2.13 -3.27 -0.96
C CYS A 51 0.82 -3.44 -1.75
N GLN A 52 0.87 -3.32 -3.09
CA GLN A 52 -0.31 -3.55 -3.94
C GLN A 52 -0.71 -5.02 -3.92
N ASP A 53 0.25 -5.94 -3.98
CA ASP A 53 0.01 -7.38 -3.91
C ASP A 53 -0.63 -7.76 -2.56
N MET A 54 -0.12 -7.20 -1.45
CA MET A 54 -0.72 -7.38 -0.14
C MET A 54 -2.15 -6.84 -0.07
N ALA A 55 -2.38 -5.64 -0.61
CA ALA A 55 -3.71 -5.05 -0.67
C ALA A 55 -4.68 -5.90 -1.50
N GLU A 56 -4.25 -6.39 -2.67
CA GLU A 56 -5.05 -7.26 -3.52
C GLU A 56 -5.43 -8.56 -2.81
N ILE A 57 -4.48 -9.21 -2.12
CA ILE A 57 -4.75 -10.41 -1.30
C ILE A 57 -5.83 -10.12 -0.25
N CYS A 58 -5.73 -9.00 0.47
CA CYS A 58 -6.73 -8.62 1.47
C CYS A 58 -8.10 -8.35 0.82
N GLN A 59 -8.14 -7.61 -0.29
CA GLN A 59 -9.38 -7.25 -0.98
C GLN A 59 -10.11 -8.48 -1.54
N LEU A 60 -9.39 -9.41 -2.17
CA LEU A 60 -9.96 -10.65 -2.70
C LEU A 60 -10.59 -11.53 -1.62
N ASN A 61 -10.15 -11.39 -0.37
CA ASN A 61 -10.65 -12.13 0.78
C ASN A 61 -11.64 -11.32 1.64
N GLY A 62 -12.01 -10.10 1.23
CA GLY A 62 -12.94 -9.23 1.96
C GLY A 62 -12.38 -8.64 3.26
N ASP A 63 -11.06 -8.61 3.42
CA ASP A 63 -10.39 -8.00 4.56
C ASP A 63 -10.08 -6.52 4.29
N ASP A 64 -11.13 -5.70 4.33
CA ASP A 64 -11.04 -4.27 4.05
C ASP A 64 -10.12 -3.52 5.04
N GLN A 65 -10.03 -4.00 6.28
CA GLN A 65 -9.18 -3.39 7.32
C GLN A 65 -7.70 -3.58 6.98
N SER A 66 -7.28 -4.81 6.67
CA SER A 66 -5.90 -5.08 6.28
C SER A 66 -5.55 -4.41 4.94
N TYR A 67 -6.49 -4.34 3.99
CA TYR A 67 -6.33 -3.56 2.76
C TYR A 67 -6.01 -2.08 3.07
N LEU A 68 -6.85 -1.43 3.90
CA LEU A 68 -6.68 -0.01 4.23
C LEU A 68 -5.37 0.24 4.96
N HIS A 69 -4.96 -0.69 5.84
CA HIS A 69 -3.67 -0.62 6.53
C HIS A 69 -2.47 -0.70 5.58
N ALA A 70 -2.46 -1.69 4.67
CA ALA A 70 -1.39 -1.86 3.68
C ALA A 70 -1.28 -0.64 2.75
N MET A 71 -2.42 -0.20 2.21
CA MET A 71 -2.48 0.96 1.32
C MET A 71 -2.14 2.27 2.03
N GLY A 72 -2.57 2.43 3.29
CA GLY A 72 -2.25 3.59 4.12
C GLY A 72 -0.75 3.71 4.38
N LYS A 73 -0.11 2.61 4.76
CA LYS A 73 1.36 2.54 4.91
C LYS A 73 2.09 2.90 3.62
N LEU A 74 1.66 2.32 2.50
CA LEU A 74 2.22 2.63 1.18
C LEU A 74 2.12 4.13 0.89
N HIS A 75 0.92 4.70 0.99
CA HIS A 75 0.68 6.10 0.68
C HIS A 75 1.53 7.03 1.55
N HIS A 76 1.52 6.80 2.86
CA HIS A 76 2.31 7.59 3.80
C HIS A 76 3.81 7.55 3.46
N ARG A 77 4.36 6.36 3.17
CA ARG A 77 5.77 6.21 2.81
C ARG A 77 6.12 6.92 1.50
N LEU A 78 5.24 6.87 0.49
CA LEU A 78 5.45 7.57 -0.77
C LEU A 78 5.40 9.10 -0.63
N VAL A 79 4.52 9.61 0.24
CA VAL A 79 4.46 11.04 0.58
C VAL A 79 5.75 11.51 1.26
N GLN A 80 6.32 10.69 2.15
CA GLN A 80 7.63 10.98 2.75
C GLN A 80 8.74 11.02 1.67
N GLU A 81 8.83 10.00 0.83
CA GLU A 81 9.89 9.88 -0.16
C GLU A 81 9.80 10.95 -1.26
N MET A 82 8.61 11.41 -1.65
CA MET A 82 8.47 12.51 -2.60
C MET A 82 8.92 13.87 -2.02
N GLY A 83 8.87 14.04 -0.70
CA GLY A 83 9.37 15.21 0.03
C GLY A 83 10.84 15.10 0.48
N ASN A 84 11.49 13.96 0.27
CA ASN A 84 12.82 13.69 0.81
C ASN A 84 13.93 14.38 -0.01
N SER A 85 14.50 15.47 0.52
CA SER A 85 15.55 16.26 -0.14
C SER A 85 16.84 15.49 -0.43
N ASP A 86 17.08 14.38 0.27
CA ASP A 86 18.26 13.54 0.06
C ASP A 86 18.13 12.66 -1.19
N ARG A 87 16.91 12.55 -1.75
CA ARG A 87 16.63 11.80 -2.97
C ARG A 87 16.75 12.68 -4.21
N ASP A 88 17.22 12.08 -5.29
CA ASP A 88 17.26 12.75 -6.59
C ASP A 88 15.84 13.12 -7.09
N ARG A 89 15.80 14.04 -8.04
CA ARG A 89 14.54 14.57 -8.58
C ARG A 89 13.68 13.51 -9.26
N LEU A 90 14.29 12.56 -9.99
CA LEU A 90 13.54 11.52 -10.69
C LEU A 90 12.90 10.55 -9.71
N PHE A 91 13.62 10.20 -8.64
CA PHE A 91 13.11 9.38 -7.54
C PHE A 91 11.89 10.05 -6.88
N ARG A 92 12.00 11.33 -6.53
CA ARG A 92 10.89 12.08 -5.93
C ARG A 92 9.68 12.19 -6.86
N LEU A 93 9.91 12.39 -8.16
CA LEU A 93 8.83 12.41 -9.16
C LEU A 93 8.14 11.04 -9.28
N GLN A 94 8.91 9.94 -9.24
CA GLN A 94 8.33 8.60 -9.21
C GLN A 94 7.50 8.38 -7.94
N ALA A 95 8.02 8.76 -6.78
CA ALA A 95 7.29 8.66 -5.50
C ALA A 95 5.98 9.46 -5.53
N TYR A 96 6.00 10.67 -6.09
CA TYR A 96 4.79 11.48 -6.31
C TYR A 96 3.75 10.79 -7.18
N GLN A 97 4.17 10.23 -8.32
CA GLN A 97 3.25 9.54 -9.23
C GLN A 97 2.59 8.34 -8.55
N LEU A 98 3.38 7.55 -7.82
CA LEU A 98 2.88 6.41 -7.07
C LEU A 98 1.96 6.85 -5.91
N ALA A 99 2.32 7.92 -5.18
CA ALA A 99 1.53 8.46 -4.08
C ALA A 99 0.15 8.93 -4.57
N ARG A 100 0.09 9.55 -5.75
CA ARG A 100 -1.15 9.96 -6.39
C ARG A 100 -2.05 8.76 -6.72
N LEU A 101 -1.48 7.68 -7.23
CA LEU A 101 -2.21 6.45 -7.55
C LEU A 101 -2.72 5.75 -6.28
N SER A 102 -1.88 5.66 -5.24
CA SER A 102 -2.30 5.05 -3.96
C SER A 102 -3.38 5.88 -3.27
N LEU A 103 -3.32 7.21 -3.36
CA LEU A 103 -4.37 8.11 -2.87
C LEU A 103 -5.72 7.83 -3.54
N THR A 104 -5.76 7.70 -4.87
CA THR A 104 -7.01 7.40 -5.59
C THR A 104 -7.64 6.10 -5.09
N ARG A 105 -6.82 5.05 -4.91
CA ARG A 105 -7.30 3.74 -4.41
C ARG A 105 -7.79 3.82 -2.95
N LEU A 106 -7.08 4.55 -2.08
CA LEU A 106 -7.48 4.77 -0.69
C LEU A 106 -8.79 5.56 -0.60
N CYS A 107 -8.91 6.68 -1.33
CA CYS A 107 -10.12 7.49 -1.32
C CYS A 107 -11.33 6.69 -1.83
N HIS A 108 -11.15 5.87 -2.87
CA HIS A 108 -12.21 4.99 -3.35
C HIS A 108 -12.68 4.01 -2.26
N GLN A 109 -11.74 3.32 -1.60
CA GLN A 109 -12.11 2.37 -0.55
C GLN A 109 -12.76 3.06 0.65
N LEU A 110 -12.23 4.20 1.10
CA LEU A 110 -12.79 4.98 2.20
C LEU A 110 -14.20 5.48 1.88
N ALA A 111 -14.46 5.88 0.64
CA ALA A 111 -15.81 6.22 0.18
C ALA A 111 -16.78 5.03 0.28
N MET A 112 -16.33 3.83 -0.12
CA MET A 112 -17.14 2.61 -0.05
C MET A 112 -17.51 2.22 1.39
N VAL A 113 -16.63 2.47 2.36
CA VAL A 113 -16.89 2.20 3.79
C VAL A 113 -17.49 3.40 4.56
N GLY A 114 -17.74 4.53 3.88
CA GLY A 114 -18.36 5.72 4.46
C GLY A 114 -17.43 6.66 5.23
N GLU A 115 -16.11 6.48 5.13
CA GLU A 115 -15.07 7.22 5.85
C GLU A 115 -14.61 8.49 5.09
N TRP A 116 -15.57 9.35 4.73
CA TRP A 116 -15.35 10.54 3.90
C TRP A 116 -14.39 11.56 4.52
N ASN A 117 -14.42 11.69 5.85
CA ASN A 117 -13.53 12.61 6.58
C ASN A 117 -12.06 12.18 6.45
N GLN A 118 -11.80 10.87 6.52
CA GLN A 118 -10.45 10.33 6.35
C GLN A 118 -9.96 10.52 4.91
N ALA A 119 -10.83 10.28 3.92
CA ALA A 119 -10.49 10.50 2.51
C ALA A 119 -10.11 11.96 2.25
N THR A 120 -10.86 12.91 2.81
CA THR A 120 -10.59 14.35 2.68
C THR A 120 -9.29 14.76 3.37
N ALA A 121 -9.00 14.17 4.54
CA ALA A 121 -7.75 14.41 5.25
C ALA A 121 -6.54 13.94 4.43
N LEU A 122 -6.60 12.73 3.85
CA LEU A 122 -5.54 12.20 2.98
C LEU A 122 -5.31 13.07 1.74
N GLN A 123 -6.39 13.51 1.08
CA GLN A 123 -6.28 14.41 -0.07
C GLN A 123 -5.62 15.74 0.30
N SER A 124 -6.03 16.33 1.42
CA SER A 124 -5.48 17.60 1.90
C SER A 124 -3.99 17.47 2.26
N ASP A 125 -3.61 16.38 2.92
CA ASP A 125 -2.22 16.11 3.28
C ASP A 125 -1.34 15.91 2.03
N PHE A 126 -1.80 15.12 1.07
CA PHE A 126 -1.10 14.94 -0.21
C PHE A 126 -0.90 16.27 -0.94
N MET A 127 -1.94 17.11 -1.02
CA MET A 127 -1.85 18.41 -1.70
C MET A 127 -0.84 19.36 -1.04
N ARG A 128 -0.74 19.33 0.30
CA ARG A 128 0.27 20.11 1.04
C ARG A 128 1.68 19.70 0.65
N HIS A 129 1.95 18.41 0.45
CA HIS A 129 3.27 17.92 0.04
C HIS A 129 3.54 18.12 -1.46
N ALA A 130 2.52 17.95 -2.31
CA ALA A 130 2.64 18.10 -3.75
C ALA A 130 3.00 19.54 -4.18
N GLY A 131 2.57 20.54 -3.41
CA GLY A 131 2.89 21.95 -3.66
C GLY A 131 4.39 22.30 -3.61
N TRP A 132 5.25 21.42 -3.06
CA TRP A 132 6.70 21.64 -2.95
C TRP A 132 7.52 20.93 -4.03
N ILE A 133 6.88 20.14 -4.90
CA ILE A 133 7.55 19.37 -5.96
C ILE A 133 7.75 20.20 -7.24
N PHE A 134 6.89 21.19 -7.45
CA PHE A 134 6.92 22.13 -8.58
C PHE A 134 7.32 23.52 -8.12
#